data_AF-A0A059CBN9-F1
#
_entry.id   AF-A0A059CBN9-F1
#
_cell.length_a   1.000
_cell.length_b   1.000
_cell.length_c   1.000
_cell.angle_alpha   90.00
_cell.angle_beta   90.00
_cell.angle_gamma   90.00
#
_symmetry.space_group_name_H-M   'P 1'
#
loop_
_entity.id
_entity.type
_entity.pdbx_description
1 polymer ?
#
loop_
_entity_poly.entity_id
_entity_poly.type
_entity_poly.pdbx_seq_one_letter_code
_entity_poly.pdbx_strand_id
1 'polypeptide(L)'
;MQLRHLKGEDVTSLNYKELMVLEDVLENGLACVRDQKDEAVTTQRRNLKQKEEVTKELYLYGQHTEMMMAENGRGGDNTCRQRVDSHVPFAFCGQPVQPKSQERI
;
A
#
# COMPACT_ATOMS: atom_id res chain seq x y z
N MET A 1 1.74 0.51 -44.10
CA MET A 1 1.54 -0.93 -43.88
C MET A 1 0.08 -1.19 -43.53
N GLN A 2 -0.56 -2.20 -44.14
CA GLN A 2 -1.91 -2.61 -43.79
C GLN A 2 -1.86 -3.66 -42.67
N LEU A 3 -2.85 -3.66 -41.78
CA LEU A 3 -2.98 -4.66 -40.69
C LEU A 3 -3.00 -6.10 -41.20
N ARG A 4 -3.55 -6.33 -42.39
CA ARG A 4 -3.55 -7.63 -43.07
C ARG A 4 -2.13 -8.12 -43.33
N HIS A 5 -1.26 -7.27 -43.88
CA HIS A 5 0.14 -7.64 -44.15
C HIS A 5 0.92 -7.93 -42.88
N LEU A 6 0.69 -7.18 -41.80
CA LEU A 6 1.29 -7.43 -40.48
C LEU A 6 0.81 -8.76 -39.87
N LYS A 7 -0.39 -9.22 -40.24
CA LYS A 7 -0.92 -10.53 -39.87
C LYS A 7 -0.46 -11.66 -40.79
N GLY A 8 0.31 -11.36 -41.84
CA GLY A 8 0.74 -12.33 -42.85
C GLY A 8 -0.30 -12.61 -43.95
N GLU A 9 -1.36 -11.80 -44.05
CA GLU A 9 -2.34 -11.86 -45.13
C GLU A 9 -1.86 -11.05 -46.34
N ASP A 10 -2.22 -11.47 -47.56
CA ASP A 10 -1.91 -10.79 -48.84
C ASP A 10 -0.41 -10.49 -49.08
N VAL A 11 0.51 -11.19 -48.43
CA VAL A 11 1.96 -10.90 -48.50
C VAL A 11 2.52 -11.06 -49.92
N THR A 12 1.95 -11.94 -50.73
CA THR A 12 2.35 -12.13 -52.14
C THR A 12 2.02 -10.93 -53.04
N SER A 13 1.18 -10.00 -52.57
CA SER A 13 0.88 -8.75 -53.28
C SER A 13 1.95 -7.67 -53.10
N LEU A 14 2.86 -7.86 -52.13
CA LEU A 14 3.93 -6.91 -51.82
C LEU A 14 5.17 -7.14 -52.68
N ASN A 15 5.86 -6.04 -53.02
CA ASN A 15 7.16 -6.13 -53.68
C ASN A 15 8.30 -6.37 -52.67
N TYR A 16 9.48 -6.75 -53.17
CA TYR A 16 10.64 -7.07 -52.32
C TYR A 16 11.02 -5.94 -51.33
N LYS A 17 10.95 -4.67 -51.74
CA LYS A 17 11.28 -3.55 -50.85
C LYS A 17 10.25 -3.40 -49.73
N GLU A 18 8.98 -3.63 -50.05
CA GLU A 18 7.90 -3.59 -49.06
C GLU A 18 7.99 -4.76 -48.08
N LEU A 19 8.37 -5.95 -48.53
CA LEU A 19 8.63 -7.10 -47.65
C LEU A 19 9.79 -6.82 -46.70
N MET A 20 10.90 -6.24 -47.19
CA MET A 20 12.04 -5.91 -46.35
C MET A 20 11.68 -4.91 -45.25
N VAL A 21 10.90 -3.88 -45.58
CA VAL A 21 10.41 -2.91 -44.58
C VAL A 21 9.43 -3.57 -43.60
N LEU A 22 8.58 -4.51 -44.08
CA LEU A 22 7.65 -5.23 -43.23
C LEU A 22 8.38 -6.10 -42.20
N GLU A 23 9.43 -6.81 -42.63
CA GLU A 23 10.27 -7.65 -41.78
C GLU A 23 10.96 -6.82 -40.69
N ASP A 24 11.63 -5.73 -41.06
CA ASP A 24 12.30 -4.83 -40.11
C ASP A 24 11.32 -4.25 -39.07
N VAL A 25 10.13 -3.80 -39.51
CA VAL A 25 9.10 -3.27 -38.61
C VAL A 25 8.58 -4.35 -37.66
N LEU A 26 8.36 -5.58 -38.15
CA LEU A 26 7.88 -6.68 -37.32
C LEU A 26 8.94 -7.14 -36.31
N GLU A 27 10.20 -7.25 -36.73
CA GLU A 27 11.30 -7.63 -35.86
C GLU A 27 11.50 -6.61 -34.74
N ASN A 28 11.60 -5.31 -35.09
CA ASN A 28 11.75 -4.24 -34.13
C ASN A 28 10.53 -4.12 -33.20
N GLY A 29 9.31 -4.20 -33.76
CA GLY A 29 8.08 -4.15 -32.98
C GLY A 29 7.97 -5.30 -31.98
N LEU A 30 8.32 -6.53 -32.40
CA LEU A 30 8.34 -7.70 -31.53
C LEU A 30 9.39 -7.59 -30.43
N ALA A 31 10.60 -7.09 -30.76
CA ALA A 31 11.64 -6.85 -29.78
C ALA A 31 11.17 -5.87 -28.69
N CYS A 32 10.63 -4.71 -29.09
CA CYS A 32 10.10 -3.73 -28.15
C CYS A 32 8.99 -4.30 -27.26
N VAL A 33 8.06 -5.08 -27.82
CA VAL A 33 6.98 -5.69 -27.03
C VAL A 33 7.52 -6.72 -26.03
N ARG A 34 8.54 -7.50 -26.41
CA ARG A 34 9.20 -8.45 -25.49
C ARG A 34 9.87 -7.72 -24.34
N ASP A 35 10.66 -6.70 -24.64
CA ASP A 35 11.36 -5.90 -23.64
C ASP A 35 10.38 -5.26 -22.64
N GLN A 36 9.28 -4.67 -23.13
CA GLN A 36 8.23 -4.10 -22.28
C GLN A 36 7.57 -5.15 -21.39
N LYS A 37 7.30 -6.35 -21.92
CA LYS A 37 6.72 -7.44 -21.12
C LYS A 37 7.67 -7.90 -20.02
N ASP A 38 8.95 -8.03 -20.33
CA ASP A 38 9.96 -8.45 -19.36
C ASP A 38 10.17 -7.38 -18.29
N GLU A 39 10.21 -6.09 -18.66
CA GLU A 39 10.27 -4.97 -17.73
C GLU A 39 9.04 -4.95 -16.79
N ALA A 40 7.84 -5.13 -17.32
CA ALA A 40 6.61 -5.16 -16.53
C ALA A 40 6.63 -6.29 -15.50
N VAL A 41 7.02 -7.51 -15.91
CA VAL A 41 7.10 -8.67 -15.02
C VAL A 41 8.19 -8.49 -13.96
N THR A 42 9.36 -7.98 -14.33
CA THR A 42 10.45 -7.75 -13.37
C THR A 42 10.10 -6.68 -12.36
N THR A 43 9.47 -5.59 -12.79
CA THR A 43 8.99 -4.52 -11.91
C THR A 43 7.90 -5.02 -10.97
N GLN A 44 6.91 -5.76 -11.48
CA GLN A 44 5.87 -6.36 -10.65
C GLN A 44 6.47 -7.29 -9.58
N ARG A 45 7.45 -8.12 -9.95
CA ARG A 45 8.13 -9.01 -9.00
C ARG A 45 8.88 -8.23 -7.92
N ARG A 46 9.57 -7.15 -8.26
CA ARG A 46 10.26 -6.28 -7.29
C ARG A 46 9.25 -5.64 -6.32
N ASN A 47 8.16 -5.09 -6.84
CA ASN A 47 7.12 -4.45 -6.03
C ASN A 47 6.46 -5.43 -5.06
N LEU A 48 6.19 -6.67 -5.50
CA LEU A 48 5.65 -7.71 -4.62
C LEU A 48 6.60 -8.05 -3.47
N LYS A 49 7.90 -8.23 -3.76
CA LYS A 49 8.92 -8.49 -2.73
C LYS A 49 8.98 -7.37 -1.70
N GLN A 50 9.06 -6.11 -2.16
CA GLN A 50 9.07 -4.95 -1.26
C GLN A 50 7.80 -4.88 -0.42
N LYS A 51 6.64 -5.13 -1.01
CA LYS A 51 5.37 -5.16 -0.29
C LYS A 51 5.35 -6.24 0.78
N GLU A 52 5.84 -7.44 0.48
CA GLU A 52 5.94 -8.53 1.46
C GLU A 52 6.88 -8.17 2.62
N GLU A 53 8.03 -7.57 2.33
CA GLU A 53 8.99 -7.11 3.34
C GLU A 53 8.39 -6.08 4.28
N VAL A 54 7.77 -5.01 3.73
CA VAL A 54 7.11 -3.97 4.52
C VAL A 54 5.95 -4.55 5.33
N THR A 55 5.20 -5.50 4.79
CA THR A 55 4.09 -6.15 5.51
C THR A 55 4.62 -6.95 6.71
N LYS A 56 5.73 -7.68 6.55
CA LYS A 56 6.37 -8.42 7.65
C LYS A 56 6.89 -7.48 8.73
N GLU A 57 7.57 -6.40 8.34
CA GLU A 57 8.08 -5.41 9.27
C GLU A 57 6.95 -4.75 10.08
N LEU A 58 5.86 -4.37 9.42
CA LEU A 58 4.69 -3.79 10.08
C LEU A 58 4.04 -4.77 11.07
N TYR A 59 3.98 -6.06 10.72
CA TYR A 59 3.48 -7.09 11.63
C TYR A 59 4.33 -7.23 12.90
N LEU A 60 5.67 -7.24 12.74
CA LEU A 60 6.60 -7.30 13.87
C LEU A 60 6.48 -6.06 14.77
N TYR A 61 6.40 -4.87 14.16
CA TYR A 61 6.22 -3.61 14.89
C TYR A 61 4.90 -3.60 15.67
N GLY A 62 3.81 -4.06 15.05
CA GLY A 62 2.50 -4.18 15.69
C GLY A 62 2.54 -5.12 16.91
N GLN A 63 3.10 -6.32 16.73
CA GLN A 63 3.25 -7.30 17.82
C GLN A 63 4.08 -6.75 18.98
N HIS A 64 5.21 -6.09 18.70
CA HIS A 64 6.07 -5.49 19.70
C HIS A 64 5.36 -4.37 20.49
N THR A 65 4.62 -3.52 19.79
CA THR A 65 3.84 -2.44 20.41
C THR A 65 2.72 -3.00 21.31
N GLU A 66 2.04 -4.06 20.88
CA GLU A 66 1.01 -4.74 21.67
C GLU A 66 1.60 -5.35 22.95
N MET A 67 2.77 -5.99 22.87
CA MET A 67 3.49 -6.53 24.04
C MET A 67 3.85 -5.42 25.05
N MET A 68 4.40 -4.29 24.58
CA MET A 68 4.72 -3.15 25.46
C MET A 68 3.47 -2.54 26.11
N MET A 69 2.35 -2.47 25.40
CA MET A 69 1.07 -1.98 25.96
C MET A 69 0.44 -2.96 26.96
N ALA A 70 0.62 -4.27 26.76
CA ALA A 70 0.16 -5.31 27.68
C ALA A 70 1.00 -5.37 28.97
N GLU A 71 2.32 -5.15 28.86
CA GLU A 71 3.25 -5.10 29.99
C GLU A 71 3.05 -3.83 30.84
N ASN A 72 2.96 -2.65 30.22
CA ASN A 72 2.62 -1.40 30.90
C ASN A 72 1.20 -1.39 31.49
N GLY A 73 0.31 -2.28 31.02
CA GLY A 73 -1.05 -2.44 31.54
C GLY A 73 -1.16 -3.28 32.82
N ARG A 74 -0.08 -3.90 33.30
CA ARG A 74 -0.06 -4.76 34.49
C ARG A 74 0.61 -4.15 35.73
N GLY A 75 0.97 -2.87 35.69
CA GLY A 75 1.74 -2.19 36.74
C GLY A 75 1.13 -0.89 37.28
N GLY A 76 -0.20 -0.73 37.30
CA GLY A 76 -0.81 0.47 37.88
C GLY A 76 -2.33 0.42 37.94
N ASP A 77 -2.83 0.48 39.17
CA ASP A 77 -4.22 0.65 39.60
C ASP A 77 -5.29 0.87 38.51
N ASN A 78 -6.06 -0.20 38.36
CA ASN A 78 -7.31 -0.37 37.66
C ASN A 78 -8.45 0.51 38.21
N THR A 79 -8.33 1.83 38.06
CA THR A 79 -9.46 2.77 38.23
C THR A 79 -9.66 3.70 37.04
N CYS A 80 -8.68 3.87 36.14
CA CYS A 80 -8.78 4.86 35.05
C CYS A 80 -9.01 4.29 33.64
N ARG A 81 -9.18 2.98 33.46
CA ARG A 81 -9.15 2.35 32.13
C ARG A 81 -10.52 2.07 31.50
N GLN A 82 -11.55 2.83 31.86
CA GLN A 82 -12.85 2.74 31.20
C GLN A 82 -13.41 4.13 30.93
N ARG A 83 -12.72 4.95 30.11
CA ARG A 83 -13.34 6.13 29.47
C ARG A 83 -12.45 6.79 28.42
N VAL A 84 -11.85 6.00 27.53
CA VAL A 84 -11.26 6.60 26.31
C VAL A 84 -11.63 5.75 25.12
N ASP A 85 -12.93 5.67 24.89
CA ASP A 85 -13.44 5.55 23.54
C ASP A 85 -14.36 6.76 23.30
N SER A 86 -14.07 7.45 22.21
CA SER A 86 -14.88 8.49 21.56
C SER A 86 -14.98 9.88 22.22
N HIS A 87 -14.10 10.78 21.75
CA HIS A 87 -14.40 12.14 21.31
C HIS A 87 -15.22 13.06 22.25
N VAL A 88 -14.55 13.91 23.04
CA VAL A 88 -14.96 15.31 23.32
C VAL A 88 -13.81 16.10 24.00
N PRO A 89 -13.68 17.42 23.74
CA PRO A 89 -12.51 18.20 24.16
C PRO A 89 -12.59 18.59 25.64
N PHE A 90 -11.46 18.40 26.32
CA PHE A 90 -10.97 19.13 27.50
C PHE A 90 -12.04 19.82 28.37
N ALA A 91 -12.61 19.08 29.33
CA ALA A 91 -13.40 19.68 30.40
C ALA A 91 -12.56 19.78 31.68
N PHE A 92 -12.11 21.00 31.93
CA PHE A 92 -11.70 21.61 33.20
C PHE A 92 -11.90 20.73 34.46
N CYS A 93 -10.81 20.22 35.03
CA CYS A 93 -10.82 19.56 36.34
C CYS A 93 -10.95 20.60 37.47
N GLY A 94 -12.19 21.03 37.74
CA GLY A 94 -12.51 21.75 38.97
C GLY A 94 -12.48 20.79 40.16
N GLN A 95 -11.59 21.05 41.12
CA GLN A 95 -11.58 20.33 42.41
C GLN A 95 -12.94 20.46 43.12
N PRO A 96 -13.42 19.43 43.83
CA PRO A 96 -14.65 19.57 44.60
C PRO A 96 -14.43 20.56 45.74
N VAL A 97 -15.15 21.68 45.69
CA VAL A 97 -15.27 22.62 46.82
C VAL A 97 -16.05 21.90 47.92
N GLN A 98 -15.42 21.68 49.07
CA GLN A 98 -16.08 21.17 50.27
C GLN A 98 -17.06 22.24 50.80
N PRO A 99 -18.37 21.94 50.95
CA PRO A 99 -19.28 22.88 51.59
C PRO A 99 -19.05 22.84 53.10
N LYS A 100 -18.55 23.95 53.67
CA LYS A 100 -18.60 24.18 55.11
C LYS A 100 -20.02 24.62 55.47
N SER A 101 -20.78 23.78 56.16
CA SER A 101 -22.01 24.22 56.83
C SER A 101 -21.67 24.69 58.24
N GLN A 102 -21.78 26.00 58.45
CA GLN A 102 -21.82 26.61 59.78
C GLN A 102 -23.03 27.53 59.79
N GLU A 103 -24.06 27.17 60.56
CA GLU A 103 -24.94 28.19 61.15
C GLU A 103 -25.51 27.72 62.49
N ARG A 104 -25.29 28.58 63.49
CA ARG A 104 -25.90 28.59 64.82
C ARG A 104 -27.31 29.13 64.69
N ILE A 105 -28.27 28.53 65.41
CA ILE A 105 -29.22 29.25 66.27
C ILE A 105 -29.35 28.45 67.57
#